data_AF-A0A2M7QXR2-F1
#
_entry.id   AF-A0A2M7QXR2-F1
#
_cell.length_a   1.000
_cell.length_b   1.000
_cell.length_c   1.000
_cell.angle_alpha   90.00
_cell.angle_beta   90.00
_cell.angle_gamma   90.00
#
_symmetry.space_group_name_H-M   'P 1'
#
loop_
_entity.id
_entity.type
_entity.pdbx_description
1 polymer ?
#
loop_
_entity_poly.entity_id
_entity_poly.type
_entity_poly.pdbx_seq_one_letter_code
_entity_poly.pdbx_strand_id
1 'polypeptide(L)' 'MLRGIVRFTTEECLYLENKLTRFSPENEAETRFEISSEDAETILDLLPPIQENSDIEKNIRQKLIAFLQN' A
#
# COMPACT_ATOMS: atom_id res chain seq x y z
N MET A 1 -9.50 3.90 -16.46
CA MET A 1 -8.99 3.43 -15.14
C MET A 1 -7.52 3.11 -15.31
N LEU A 2 -6.63 3.91 -14.75
CA LEU A 2 -5.19 3.62 -14.74
C LEU A 2 -4.94 2.57 -13.67
N ARG A 3 -4.39 1.43 -14.10
CA ARG A 3 -3.90 0.38 -13.21
C ARG A 3 -2.39 0.35 -13.34
N GLY A 4 -1.70 0.17 -12.24
CA GLY A 4 -0.27 -0.05 -12.28
C GLY A 4 0.22 -0.80 -11.06
N ILE A 5 1.52 -1.07 -11.07
CA ILE A 5 2.13 -2.01 -10.14
C ILE A 5 2.82 -1.23 -9.02
N VAL A 6 2.39 -1.48 -7.79
CA VAL A 6 3.08 -0.99 -6.58
C VAL A 6 3.75 -2.16 -5.88
N ARG A 7 4.97 -1.93 -5.39
CA ARG A 7 5.78 -2.92 -4.68
C ARG A 7 5.69 -2.69 -3.19
N PHE A 8 5.24 -3.69 -2.46
CA PHE A 8 5.21 -3.69 -1.01
C PHE A 8 6.18 -4.75 -0.47
N THR A 9 6.87 -4.45 0.62
CA THR A 9 7.66 -5.43 1.36
C THR A 9 6.74 -6.37 2.12
N THR A 10 7.25 -7.49 2.61
CA THR A 10 6.47 -8.43 3.44
C THR A 10 5.81 -7.74 4.64
N GLU A 11 6.51 -6.84 5.32
CA GLU A 11 5.98 -6.08 6.48
C GLU A 11 4.83 -5.15 6.09
N GLU A 12 4.96 -4.45 4.96
CA GLU A 12 3.89 -3.60 4.42
C GLU A 12 2.70 -4.43 3.95
N CYS A 13 2.93 -5.61 3.39
CA CYS A 13 1.87 -6.55 3.01
C CYS A 13 1.10 -7.03 4.24
N LEU A 14 1.80 -7.49 5.29
CA LEU A 14 1.16 -7.90 6.55
C LEU A 14 0.36 -6.76 7.19
N TYR A 15 0.86 -5.53 7.11
CA TYR A 15 0.13 -4.37 7.57
C TYR A 15 -1.14 -4.12 6.74
N LEU A 16 -1.01 -4.18 5.41
CA LEU A 16 -2.12 -3.95 4.49
C LEU A 16 -3.15 -5.08 4.53
N GLU A 17 -2.75 -6.34 4.74
CA GLU A 17 -3.63 -7.49 4.85
C GLU A 17 -4.67 -7.31 5.96
N ASN A 18 -4.24 -6.73 7.09
CA ASN A 18 -5.12 -6.40 8.21
C ASN A 18 -6.18 -5.33 7.89
N LYS A 19 -5.93 -4.47 6.89
CA LYS A 19 -6.88 -3.44 6.44
C LYS A 19 -7.65 -3.81 5.18
N LEU A 20 -7.02 -4.59 4.32
CA LEU A 20 -7.46 -4.94 2.97
C LEU A 20 -6.97 -6.37 2.69
N THR A 21 -7.89 -7.31 2.75
CA THR A 21 -7.66 -8.77 2.65
C THR A 21 -7.09 -9.25 1.32
N ARG A 22 -6.69 -8.34 0.42
CA ARG A 22 -6.08 -8.63 -0.88
C ARG A 22 -4.55 -8.57 -0.86
N PHE A 23 -3.94 -8.11 0.23
CA PHE A 23 -2.49 -7.91 0.34
C PHE A 23 -1.81 -9.04 1.11
N SER A 24 -2.03 -10.29 0.71
CA SER A 24 -1.38 -11.43 1.37
C SER A 24 0.05 -11.62 0.85
N PRO A 25 1.05 -11.76 1.74
CA PRO A 25 2.42 -12.05 1.33
C PRO A 25 2.56 -13.51 0.90
N GLU A 26 3.02 -13.78 -0.32
CA GLU A 26 3.23 -15.13 -0.85
C GLU A 26 4.60 -15.75 -0.45
N ASN A 27 5.09 -15.46 0.76
CA ASN A 27 6.47 -15.75 1.22
C ASN A 27 7.58 -15.06 0.40
N GLU A 28 7.25 -14.01 -0.35
CA GLU A 28 8.23 -13.17 -1.05
C GLU A 28 8.66 -11.98 -0.19
N ALA A 29 9.94 -11.59 -0.29
CA ALA A 29 10.49 -10.42 0.41
C ALA A 29 9.83 -9.10 -0.06
N GLU A 30 9.43 -9.05 -1.34
CA GLU A 30 8.68 -7.96 -1.94
C GLU A 30 7.62 -8.54 -2.87
N THR A 31 6.39 -8.03 -2.78
CA THR A 31 5.24 -8.47 -3.58
C THR A 31 4.72 -7.31 -4.43
N ARG A 32 4.38 -7.62 -5.68
CA ARG A 32 3.90 -6.67 -6.69
C ARG A 32 2.38 -6.74 -6.75
N PHE A 33 1.71 -5.64 -6.43
CA PHE A 33 0.26 -5.55 -6.51
C PHE A 33 -0.15 -4.65 -7.67
N GLU A 34 -1.02 -5.16 -8.54
CA GLU A 34 -1.75 -4.33 -9.47
C GLU A 34 -2.85 -3.61 -8.70
N ILE A 35 -2.73 -2.29 -8.58
CA ILE A 35 -3.74 -1.43 -7.95
C ILE A 35 -4.19 -0.36 -8.92
N SER A 36 -5.45 0.04 -8.82
CA SER A 36 -5.99 1.20 -9.52
C SER A 36 -5.68 2.50 -8.76
N SER A 37 -5.85 3.66 -9.42
CA SER A 37 -5.78 4.96 -8.76
C SER A 37 -6.80 5.07 -7.61
N GLU A 38 -8.04 4.63 -7.84
CA GLU A 38 -9.10 4.62 -6.81
C GLU A 38 -8.75 3.73 -5.62
N ASP A 39 -8.12 2.58 -5.89
CA ASP A 39 -7.60 1.70 -4.86
C ASP A 39 -6.52 2.36 -4.02
N ALA A 40 -5.58 3.07 -4.66
CA ALA A 40 -4.51 3.78 -3.97
C ALA A 40 -5.05 4.89 -3.07
N GLU A 41 -6.04 5.67 -3.55
CA GLU A 41 -6.72 6.68 -2.75
C GLU A 41 -7.50 6.06 -1.57
N THR A 42 -8.20 4.95 -1.81
CA THR A 42 -8.92 4.22 -0.75
C THR A 42 -7.96 3.71 0.32
N ILE A 43 -6.82 3.13 -0.07
CA ILE A 43 -5.82 2.68 0.90
C ILE A 43 -5.28 3.86 1.71
N LEU A 44 -5.01 5.00 1.05
CA LEU A 44 -4.51 6.22 1.71
C LEU A 44 -5.49 6.80 2.74
N ASP A 45 -6.79 6.70 2.47
CA ASP A 45 -7.86 7.13 3.38
C ASP A 45 -8.01 6.19 4.60
N LEU A 46 -7.77 4.90 4.39
CA LEU A 46 -7.78 3.87 5.46
C LEU A 46 -6.55 3.89 6.36
N LEU A 47 -5.46 4.58 5.97
CA LEU A 47 -4.28 4.75 6.80
C LEU A 47 -4.56 5.79 7.90
N PRO A 48 -4.11 5.56 9.15
CA PRO A 48 -4.28 6.53 10.22
C PRO A 48 -3.63 7.90 9.89
N PRO A 49 -4.06 8.96 10.59
CA PRO A 49 -3.52 10.29 10.37
C PRO A 49 -2.01 10.34 10.63
N ILE A 50 -1.32 11.20 9.87
CA ILE A 50 0.15 11.31 9.78
C ILE A 50 0.86 11.40 11.14
N GLN A 51 0.17 11.91 12.16
CA GLN A 51 0.70 12.08 13.51
C GLN A 51 0.92 10.76 14.27
N GLU A 52 0.22 9.68 13.91
CA GLU A 52 0.36 8.35 14.54
C GLU A 52 1.10 7.34 13.66
N ASN A 53 1.66 7.77 12.52
CA ASN A 53 2.22 6.84 11.55
C ASN A 53 3.49 6.13 12.05
N SER A 54 3.42 4.80 12.18
CA SER A 54 4.58 3.92 12.17
C SER A 54 5.35 4.05 10.85
N ASP A 55 6.64 3.72 10.84
CA ASP A 55 7.48 3.85 9.63
C ASP A 55 6.93 3.08 8.42
N ILE A 56 6.26 1.95 8.67
CA ILE A 56 5.53 1.16 7.66
C ILE A 56 4.42 1.98 6.99
N GLU A 57 3.60 2.69 7.76
CA GLU A 57 2.49 3.49 7.24
C GLU A 57 2.97 4.69 6.42
N LYS A 58 4.10 5.29 6.83
CA LYS A 58 4.75 6.35 6.06
C LYS A 58 5.25 5.82 4.71
N ASN A 59 5.89 4.65 4.71
CA ASN A 59 6.40 4.03 3.48
C ASN A 59 5.26 3.67 2.52
N ILE A 60 4.19 3.03 3.02
CA ILE A 60 3.00 2.72 2.21
C ILE A 60 2.42 4.02 1.63
N ARG A 61 2.23 5.04 2.46
CA ARG A 61 1.68 6.34 2.03
C ARG A 61 2.54 6.98 0.93
N GLN A 62 3.87 6.99 1.09
CA GLN A 62 4.79 7.53 0.09
C GLN A 62 4.71 6.74 -1.23
N LYS A 63 4.67 5.42 -1.18
CA LYS A 63 4.56 4.56 -2.38
C LYS A 63 3.26 4.80 -3.15
N LEU A 64 2.14 4.93 -2.44
CA LEU A 64 0.84 5.19 -3.03
C LEU A 64 0.73 6.60 -3.62
N ILE A 65 1.26 7.61 -2.91
CA ILE A 65 1.32 8.99 -3.45
C ILE A 65 2.21 9.04 -4.69
N ALA A 66 3.38 8.40 -4.66
CA ALA A 66 4.28 8.33 -5.83
C ALA A 66 3.63 7.60 -7.02
N PHE A 67 2.81 6.58 -6.75
CA PHE A 67 2.02 5.90 -7.76
C PHE A 67 0.94 6.80 -8.37
N LEU A 68 0.24 7.61 -7.55
CA LEU A 68 -0.80 8.54 -8.00
C LEU A 68 -0.26 9.76 -8.77
N GLN A 69 1.01 10.11 -8.56
CA GLN A 69 1.68 11.25 -9.21
C GLN A 69 2.38 10.89 -10.53
N ASN A 70 2.48 9.60 -10.87
CA ASN A 70 3.03 9.08 -12.13
C ASN A 70 1.92 8.74 -13.13
#